data_AF-A0A955NPF7-F1
#
_entry.id   AF-A0A955NPF7-F1
#
_cell.length_a   1.000
_cell.length_b   1.000
_cell.length_c   1.000
_cell.angle_alpha   90.00
_cell.angle_beta   90.00
_cell.angle_gamma   90.00
#
_symmetry.space_group_name_H-M   'P 1'
#
loop_
_entity.id
_entity.type
_entity.pdbx_description
1 polymer ?
#
loop_
_entity_poly.entity_id
_entity_poly.type
_entity_poly.pdbx_seq_one_letter_code
_entity_poly.pdbx_strand_id
1 'polypeptide(L)'
;MRFLCLTLVLFIFSADSGWAYPSLGSTTSKEEKESATSESRFLSNIHQATLTGKRAGEGYFNSDGTLMVFQSERDSENPFYQIFLMDLLTGETTRISPGSGKTTCSWIHPTEEKILFASTHQDPEAVKKQEEEIAALAALIALCGKESPTPDPWDGGIIAVDSFMKQSVHDPSSIDSENCTVPRLTNKCWETSCTVRGKNAFGALVANRYTFYIGKDPQYPSLHLVLDVVE
;
A
#
# COMPACT_ATOMS: atom_id res chain seq x y z
N MET A 1 -42.82 65.21 -13.54
CA MET A 1 -41.47 65.78 -13.70
C MET A 1 -40.87 66.01 -12.32
N ARG A 2 -39.91 65.18 -11.90
CA ARG A 2 -38.79 65.55 -11.03
C ARG A 2 -37.85 64.35 -10.88
N PHE A 3 -36.58 64.67 -11.02
CA PHE A 3 -35.48 63.80 -11.43
C PHE A 3 -34.97 62.87 -10.33
N LEU A 4 -34.56 61.69 -10.77
CA LEU A 4 -33.73 60.71 -10.06
C LEU A 4 -32.37 61.35 -9.72
N CYS A 5 -31.94 61.29 -8.45
CA CYS A 5 -30.58 61.60 -8.04
C CYS A 5 -29.99 60.35 -7.38
N LEU A 6 -29.17 59.64 -8.14
CA LEU A 6 -28.46 58.43 -7.73
C LEU A 6 -27.13 58.87 -7.07
N THR A 7 -27.01 58.80 -5.76
CA THR A 7 -25.73 59.03 -5.06
C THR A 7 -25.01 57.71 -4.84
N LEU A 8 -23.93 57.51 -5.60
CA LEU A 8 -22.96 56.44 -5.44
C LEU A 8 -22.10 56.71 -4.18
N VAL A 9 -22.22 55.86 -3.15
CA VAL A 9 -21.34 55.91 -1.97
C VAL A 9 -20.17 54.96 -2.20
N LEU A 10 -18.98 55.52 -2.40
CA LEU A 10 -17.72 54.78 -2.51
C LEU A 10 -17.18 54.55 -1.09
N PHE A 11 -17.25 53.31 -0.58
CA PHE A 11 -16.56 52.94 0.66
C PHE A 11 -15.11 52.58 0.35
N ILE A 12 -14.19 53.44 0.77
CA ILE A 12 -12.75 53.16 0.84
C ILE A 12 -12.52 52.40 2.15
N PHE A 13 -12.25 51.09 2.08
CA PHE A 13 -11.74 50.34 3.22
C PHE A 13 -10.22 50.52 3.30
N SER A 14 -9.76 51.19 4.37
CA SER A 14 -8.36 51.12 4.80
C SER A 14 -8.06 49.72 5.30
N ALA A 15 -7.04 49.08 4.72
CA ALA A 15 -6.48 47.84 5.21
C ALA A 15 -5.52 48.14 6.37
N ASP A 16 -6.06 48.28 7.58
CA ASP A 16 -5.25 48.24 8.79
C ASP A 16 -5.12 46.80 9.30
N SER A 17 -3.86 46.44 9.49
CA SER A 17 -3.27 45.22 10.00
C SER A 17 -3.93 44.66 11.25
N GLY A 18 -4.14 43.33 11.31
CA GLY A 18 -4.41 42.70 12.61
C GLY A 18 -4.93 41.27 12.68
N TRP A 19 -5.24 40.57 11.57
CA TRP A 19 -5.58 39.14 11.68
C TRP A 19 -4.32 38.28 11.63
N ALA A 20 -3.88 37.81 12.80
CA ALA A 20 -2.93 36.72 12.88
C ALA A 20 -3.61 35.45 12.33
N TYR A 21 -3.14 34.97 11.17
CA TYR A 21 -3.44 33.62 10.73
C TYR A 21 -2.78 32.65 11.72
N PRO A 22 -3.51 31.67 12.28
CA PRO A 22 -2.87 30.61 13.04
C PRO A 22 -1.85 29.94 12.11
N SER A 23 -0.59 29.89 12.54
CA SER A 23 0.41 29.07 11.87
C SER A 23 -0.15 27.66 11.80
N LEU A 24 -0.18 27.07 10.60
CA LEU A 24 -0.48 25.67 10.36
C LEU A 24 0.66 24.83 10.97
N GLY A 25 0.69 24.78 12.29
CA GLY A 25 1.56 23.91 13.06
C GLY A 25 1.05 22.49 12.90
N SER A 26 1.98 21.58 12.59
CA SER A 26 1.78 20.14 12.55
C SER A 26 0.98 19.64 13.76
N THR A 27 -0.31 19.38 13.55
CA THR A 27 -1.20 18.75 14.54
C THR A 27 -1.22 17.23 14.42
N THR A 28 -0.39 16.64 13.57
CA THR A 28 -0.47 15.21 13.22
C THR A 28 -0.16 14.30 14.40
N SER A 29 0.62 14.74 15.39
CA SER A 29 1.04 13.92 16.53
C SER A 29 -0.01 13.79 17.65
N LYS A 30 -1.02 14.67 17.69
CA LYS A 30 -2.02 14.68 18.76
C LYS A 30 -3.24 13.83 18.41
N GLU A 31 -3.65 13.89 17.15
CA GLU A 31 -4.83 13.18 16.62
C GLU A 31 -4.60 11.66 16.55
N GLU A 32 -3.40 11.23 16.15
CA GLU A 32 -3.03 9.81 16.07
C GLU A 32 -2.91 9.16 17.47
N LYS A 33 -2.44 9.94 18.46
CA LYS A 33 -2.28 9.50 19.85
C LYS A 33 -3.63 9.44 20.60
N GLU A 34 -4.58 10.30 20.24
CA GLU A 34 -5.95 10.30 20.77
C GLU A 34 -6.79 9.16 20.18
N SER A 35 -6.60 8.84 18.89
CA SER A 35 -7.20 7.67 18.23
C SER A 35 -6.82 6.36 18.92
N ALA A 36 -5.52 6.10 19.09
CA ALA A 36 -5.03 4.87 19.70
C ALA A 36 -5.49 4.69 21.17
N THR A 37 -5.61 5.79 21.92
CA THR A 37 -6.16 5.74 23.29
C THR A 37 -7.67 5.48 23.31
N SER A 38 -8.42 5.96 22.32
CA SER A 38 -9.85 5.70 22.20
C SER A 38 -10.19 4.26 21.77
N GLU A 39 -9.39 3.66 20.89
CA GLU A 39 -9.58 2.28 20.39
C GLU A 39 -9.38 1.24 21.51
N SER A 40 -8.37 1.45 22.36
CA SER A 40 -8.06 0.57 23.51
C SER A 40 -9.19 0.42 24.52
N ARG A 41 -10.17 1.33 24.50
CA ARG A 41 -11.40 1.22 25.30
C ARG A 41 -12.32 0.10 24.82
N PHE A 42 -12.31 -0.23 23.54
CA PHE A 42 -13.22 -1.19 22.91
C PHE A 42 -12.54 -2.48 22.50
N LEU A 43 -11.28 -2.40 22.09
CA LEU A 43 -10.50 -3.55 21.64
C LEU A 43 -9.41 -3.89 22.65
N SER A 44 -9.37 -5.16 23.04
CA SER A 44 -8.33 -5.73 23.89
C SER A 44 -7.98 -7.13 23.36
N ASN A 45 -6.74 -7.59 23.57
CA ASN A 45 -6.26 -8.90 23.10
C ASN A 45 -6.44 -9.11 21.59
N ILE A 46 -6.01 -8.13 20.80
CA ILE A 46 -6.02 -8.24 19.33
C ILE A 46 -4.93 -9.24 18.93
N HIS A 47 -5.30 -10.24 18.15
CA HIS A 47 -4.38 -11.24 17.61
C HIS A 47 -4.53 -11.33 16.09
N GLN A 48 -3.40 -11.44 15.39
CA GLN A 48 -3.38 -11.69 13.96
C GLN A 48 -3.71 -13.16 13.69
N ALA A 49 -4.81 -13.43 12.97
CA ALA A 49 -5.23 -14.79 12.64
C ALA A 49 -4.40 -15.41 11.48
N THR A 50 -4.10 -14.64 10.45
CA THR A 50 -3.40 -15.14 9.25
C THR A 50 -1.91 -14.83 9.30
N LEU A 51 -1.09 -15.83 9.63
CA LEU A 51 0.38 -15.72 9.66
C LEU A 51 1.07 -16.29 8.41
N THR A 52 0.40 -17.20 7.72
CA THR A 52 0.93 -17.89 6.53
C THR A 52 0.27 -17.38 5.25
N GLY A 53 1.03 -17.43 4.16
CA GLY A 53 0.58 -17.02 2.83
C GLY A 53 1.20 -15.71 2.37
N LYS A 54 1.13 -15.47 1.07
CA LYS A 54 1.55 -14.21 0.45
C LYS A 54 0.58 -13.07 0.81
N ARG A 55 -0.72 -13.35 0.84
CA ARG A 55 -1.78 -12.41 1.22
C ARG A 55 -3.07 -13.11 1.66
N ALA A 56 -3.85 -12.41 2.47
CA ALA A 56 -5.20 -12.79 2.87
C ALA A 56 -6.19 -11.71 2.44
N GLY A 57 -7.40 -12.14 2.06
CA GLY A 57 -8.50 -11.29 1.60
C GLY A 57 -9.71 -11.36 2.52
N GLU A 58 -10.90 -11.41 1.93
CA GLU A 58 -12.18 -11.48 2.64
C GLU A 58 -12.25 -12.72 3.56
N GLY A 59 -12.85 -12.55 4.75
CA GLY A 59 -13.05 -13.61 5.72
C GLY A 59 -14.37 -13.46 6.48
N TYR A 60 -15.01 -14.59 6.80
CA TYR A 60 -16.32 -14.66 7.45
C TYR A 60 -16.32 -15.72 8.55
N PHE A 61 -16.85 -15.37 9.72
CA PHE A 61 -17.00 -16.29 10.85
C PHE A 61 -18.26 -17.15 10.71
N ASN A 62 -18.25 -18.34 11.31
CA ASN A 62 -19.48 -19.08 11.58
C ASN A 62 -20.26 -18.45 12.76
N SER A 63 -21.44 -19.00 13.07
CA SER A 63 -22.33 -18.38 14.07
C SER A 63 -21.79 -18.39 15.49
N ASP A 64 -20.94 -19.37 15.86
CA ASP A 64 -20.36 -19.45 17.20
C ASP A 64 -18.95 -18.80 17.30
N GLY A 65 -18.38 -18.38 16.16
CA GLY A 65 -17.08 -17.70 16.11
C GLY A 65 -15.88 -18.62 16.29
N THR A 66 -16.04 -19.95 16.17
CA THR A 66 -14.94 -20.92 16.26
C THR A 66 -14.25 -21.17 14.92
N LEU A 67 -14.96 -20.94 13.81
CA LEU A 67 -14.45 -21.13 12.46
C LEU A 67 -14.43 -19.80 11.69
N MET A 68 -13.44 -19.67 10.81
CA MET A 68 -13.35 -18.59 9.82
C MET A 68 -13.12 -19.16 8.43
N VAL A 69 -14.00 -18.86 7.48
CA VAL A 69 -13.75 -19.11 6.05
C VAL A 69 -13.18 -17.86 5.41
N PHE A 70 -12.08 -17.97 4.68
CA PHE A 70 -11.39 -16.81 4.13
C PHE A 70 -10.63 -17.10 2.83
N GLN A 71 -10.34 -16.03 2.09
CA GLN A 71 -9.52 -16.07 0.88
C GLN A 71 -8.04 -15.90 1.22
N SER A 72 -7.18 -16.73 0.64
CA SER A 72 -5.73 -16.54 0.77
C SER A 72 -4.95 -17.05 -0.45
N GLU A 73 -3.80 -16.43 -0.70
CA GLU A 73 -2.77 -16.93 -1.63
C GLU A 73 -1.68 -17.59 -0.82
N ARG A 74 -1.66 -18.93 -0.82
CA ARG A 74 -0.72 -19.73 -0.01
C ARG A 74 0.00 -20.80 -0.82
N ASP A 75 -0.54 -21.14 -1.98
CA ASP A 75 -0.09 -22.24 -2.80
C ASP A 75 0.86 -21.71 -3.88
N SER A 76 2.07 -22.24 -3.95
CA SER A 76 3.05 -21.83 -4.97
C SER A 76 2.63 -22.24 -6.38
N GLU A 77 1.77 -23.25 -6.50
CA GLU A 77 1.25 -23.75 -7.79
C GLU A 77 -0.02 -23.01 -8.23
N ASN A 78 -0.55 -22.09 -7.41
CA ASN A 78 -1.74 -21.32 -7.74
C ASN A 78 -1.55 -19.83 -7.43
N PRO A 79 -1.52 -18.95 -8.45
CA PRO A 79 -1.29 -17.52 -8.25
C PRO A 79 -2.55 -16.76 -7.77
N PHE A 80 -3.68 -17.43 -7.55
CA PHE A 80 -4.96 -16.81 -7.24
C PHE A 80 -5.46 -17.14 -5.83
N TYR A 81 -6.29 -16.26 -5.28
CA TYR A 81 -7.03 -16.51 -4.05
C TYR A 81 -7.80 -17.83 -4.10
N GLN A 82 -7.56 -18.66 -3.10
CA GLN A 82 -8.26 -19.90 -2.80
C GLN A 82 -9.01 -19.76 -1.47
N ILE A 83 -10.05 -20.58 -1.27
CA ILE A 83 -10.87 -20.56 -0.06
C ILE A 83 -10.32 -21.56 0.94
N PHE A 84 -10.08 -21.07 2.16
CA PHE A 84 -9.61 -21.84 3.28
C PHE A 84 -10.59 -21.74 4.45
N LEU A 85 -10.73 -22.82 5.20
CA LEU A 85 -11.41 -22.86 6.49
C LEU A 85 -10.35 -22.95 7.58
N MET A 86 -10.42 -22.05 8.55
CA MET A 86 -9.55 -22.00 9.72
C MET A 86 -10.36 -22.28 10.98
N ASP A 87 -9.86 -23.17 11.82
CA ASP A 87 -10.25 -23.29 13.22
C ASP A 87 -9.48 -22.22 14.01
N LEU A 88 -10.21 -21.31 14.68
CA LEU A 88 -9.62 -20.16 15.38
C LEU A 88 -9.04 -20.53 16.74
N LEU A 89 -9.38 -21.69 17.30
CA LEU A 89 -8.83 -22.16 18.56
C LEU A 89 -7.48 -22.84 18.34
N THR A 90 -7.35 -23.64 17.29
CA THR A 90 -6.13 -24.40 16.97
C THR A 90 -5.23 -23.69 15.97
N GLY A 91 -5.78 -22.80 15.15
CA GLY A 91 -5.10 -22.20 13.99
C GLY A 91 -4.98 -23.15 12.78
N GLU A 92 -5.52 -24.38 12.88
CA GLU A 92 -5.50 -25.33 11.76
C GLU A 92 -6.25 -24.74 10.57
N THR A 93 -5.66 -24.82 9.39
CA THR A 93 -6.24 -24.26 8.16
C THR A 93 -6.26 -25.29 7.04
N THR A 94 -7.43 -25.50 6.45
CA THR A 94 -7.65 -26.46 5.36
C THR A 94 -8.21 -25.77 4.12
N ARG A 95 -7.69 -26.10 2.92
CA ARG A 95 -8.24 -25.59 1.65
C ARG A 95 -9.56 -26.30 1.34
N ILE A 96 -10.60 -25.52 1.09
CA ILE A 96 -11.93 -26.04 0.71
C ILE A 96 -12.19 -25.87 -0.79
N SER A 97 -11.53 -24.89 -1.43
CA SER A 97 -11.65 -24.71 -2.88
C SER A 97 -10.86 -25.77 -3.68
N PRO A 98 -11.21 -25.99 -4.97
CA PRO A 98 -10.58 -27.03 -5.80
C PRO A 98 -9.08 -26.86 -6.05
N GLY A 99 -8.53 -25.65 -5.88
CA GLY A 99 -7.14 -25.34 -6.22
C GLY A 99 -6.93 -24.86 -7.66
N SER A 100 -7.98 -24.80 -8.47
CA SER A 100 -7.96 -24.21 -9.81
C SER A 100 -8.98 -23.07 -9.95
N GLY A 101 -8.72 -22.18 -10.89
CA GLY A 101 -9.53 -20.99 -11.10
C GLY A 101 -9.48 -19.99 -9.94
N LYS A 102 -10.21 -18.88 -10.10
CA LYS A 102 -10.33 -17.85 -9.07
C LYS A 102 -11.47 -18.19 -8.13
N THR A 103 -11.38 -17.77 -6.88
CA THR A 103 -12.44 -17.98 -5.88
C THR A 103 -12.70 -16.72 -5.07
N THR A 104 -13.96 -16.51 -4.66
CA THR A 104 -14.34 -15.36 -3.83
C THR A 104 -15.65 -15.58 -3.05
N CYS A 105 -16.03 -14.63 -2.19
CA CYS A 105 -17.34 -14.52 -1.53
C CYS A 105 -17.77 -15.81 -0.83
N SER A 106 -16.91 -16.31 0.07
CA SER A 106 -17.17 -17.53 0.83
C SER A 106 -18.13 -17.30 2.00
N TRP A 107 -18.91 -18.32 2.37
CA TRP A 107 -19.82 -18.26 3.51
C TRP A 107 -20.03 -19.66 4.11
N ILE A 108 -20.10 -19.74 5.44
CA ILE A 108 -20.37 -20.97 6.19
C ILE A 108 -21.87 -21.09 6.41
N HIS A 109 -22.47 -22.20 5.99
CA HIS A 109 -23.89 -22.46 6.21
C HIS A 109 -24.18 -22.58 7.73
N PRO A 110 -25.36 -22.18 8.25
CA PRO A 110 -25.65 -22.22 9.69
C PRO A 110 -25.65 -23.62 10.32
N THR A 111 -25.74 -24.68 9.49
CA THR A 111 -25.58 -26.08 9.95
C THR A 111 -24.12 -26.52 9.97
N GLU A 112 -23.20 -25.70 9.48
CA GLU A 112 -21.74 -25.91 9.41
C GLU A 112 -21.27 -27.08 8.53
N GLU A 113 -22.19 -27.87 7.98
CA GLU A 113 -21.91 -28.97 7.06
C GLU A 113 -21.54 -28.52 5.64
N LYS A 114 -21.78 -27.24 5.30
CA LYS A 114 -21.65 -26.73 3.93
C LYS A 114 -20.98 -25.36 3.92
N ILE A 115 -20.16 -25.15 2.90
CA ILE A 115 -19.56 -23.85 2.59
C ILE A 115 -19.92 -23.48 1.16
N LEU A 116 -20.41 -22.26 0.98
CA LEU A 116 -20.70 -21.67 -0.32
C LEU A 116 -19.55 -20.73 -0.70
N PHE A 117 -19.15 -20.69 -1.97
CA PHE A 117 -18.21 -19.71 -2.52
C PHE A 117 -18.42 -19.57 -4.03
N ALA A 118 -18.04 -18.42 -4.59
CA ALA A 118 -18.01 -18.20 -6.03
C ALA A 118 -16.67 -18.70 -6.60
N SER A 119 -16.69 -19.29 -7.80
CA SER A 119 -15.46 -19.77 -8.44
C SER A 119 -15.56 -19.89 -9.96
N THR A 120 -14.41 -19.75 -10.63
CA THR A 120 -14.25 -19.96 -12.07
C THR A 120 -13.61 -21.31 -12.42
N HIS A 121 -13.51 -22.26 -11.48
CA HIS A 121 -12.84 -23.56 -11.69
C HIS A 121 -13.45 -24.43 -12.82
N GLN A 122 -14.69 -24.15 -13.21
CA GLN A 122 -15.37 -24.85 -14.31
C GLN A 122 -15.01 -24.31 -15.71
N ASP A 123 -14.28 -23.20 -15.79
CA ASP A 123 -13.73 -22.71 -17.05
C ASP A 123 -12.70 -23.75 -17.57
N PRO A 124 -12.88 -24.31 -18.79
CA PRO A 124 -11.93 -25.26 -19.37
C PRO A 124 -10.51 -24.71 -19.51
N GLU A 125 -10.35 -23.38 -19.57
CA GLU A 125 -9.04 -22.71 -19.63
C GLU A 125 -8.52 -22.28 -18.24
N ALA A 126 -9.17 -22.63 -17.14
CA ALA A 126 -8.78 -22.19 -15.80
C ALA A 126 -7.30 -22.51 -15.48
N VAL A 127 -6.87 -23.74 -15.76
CA VAL A 127 -5.49 -24.20 -15.49
C VAL A 127 -4.49 -23.48 -16.39
N LYS A 128 -4.79 -23.37 -17.69
CA LYS A 128 -3.94 -22.64 -18.64
C LYS A 128 -3.75 -21.19 -18.23
N LYS A 129 -4.82 -20.50 -17.82
CA LYS A 129 -4.75 -19.12 -17.31
C LYS A 129 -3.91 -19.02 -16.02
N GLN A 130 -3.92 -20.04 -15.16
CA GLN A 130 -3.03 -20.07 -13.99
C GLN A 130 -1.56 -20.19 -14.41
N GLU A 131 -1.24 -21.10 -15.33
CA GLU A 131 0.11 -21.30 -15.85
C GLU A 131 0.66 -20.04 -16.53
N GLU A 132 -0.17 -19.36 -17.32
CA GLU A 132 0.17 -18.09 -17.97
C GLU A 132 0.52 -17.01 -16.93
N GLU A 133 -0.22 -16.91 -15.83
CA GLU A 133 0.08 -15.94 -14.78
C GLU A 133 1.32 -16.29 -13.95
N ILE A 134 1.56 -17.58 -13.71
CA ILE A 134 2.81 -18.04 -13.08
C ILE A 134 4.00 -17.68 -13.99
N ALA A 135 3.88 -17.92 -15.29
CA ALA A 135 4.92 -17.61 -16.26
C ALA A 135 5.15 -16.08 -16.38
N ALA A 136 4.07 -15.29 -16.40
CA ALA A 136 4.17 -13.83 -16.42
C ALA A 136 4.83 -13.29 -15.15
N LEU A 137 4.47 -13.83 -13.97
CA LEU A 137 5.12 -13.47 -12.71
C LEU A 137 6.60 -13.88 -12.70
N ALA A 138 6.95 -15.05 -13.21
CA ALA A 138 8.33 -15.51 -13.31
C ALA A 138 9.17 -14.61 -14.23
N ALA A 139 8.62 -14.20 -15.38
CA ALA A 139 9.27 -13.26 -16.28
C ALA A 139 9.47 -11.89 -15.63
N LEU A 140 8.46 -11.39 -14.90
CA LEU A 140 8.56 -10.13 -14.17
C LEU A 140 9.62 -10.20 -13.06
N ILE A 141 9.66 -11.29 -12.30
CA ILE A 141 10.67 -11.51 -11.26
C ILE A 141 12.08 -11.58 -11.86
N ALA A 142 12.24 -12.20 -13.03
CA ALA A 142 13.53 -12.27 -13.71
C ALA A 142 14.05 -10.87 -14.11
N LEU A 143 13.15 -9.98 -14.52
CA LEU A 143 13.46 -8.60 -14.88
C LEU A 143 13.68 -7.69 -13.65
N CYS A 144 12.83 -7.81 -12.64
CA CYS A 144 12.74 -6.85 -11.54
C CYS A 144 13.53 -7.26 -10.29
N GLY A 145 13.94 -8.53 -10.21
CA GLY A 145 14.48 -9.12 -9.00
C GLY A 145 13.39 -9.77 -8.14
N LYS A 146 13.71 -10.91 -7.53
CA LYS A 146 12.80 -11.69 -6.70
C LYS A 146 12.51 -11.03 -5.36
N GLU A 147 13.53 -10.40 -4.79
CA GLU A 147 13.44 -9.75 -3.48
C GLU A 147 13.02 -8.30 -3.67
N SER A 148 12.09 -7.86 -2.83
CA SER A 148 11.66 -6.47 -2.79
C SER A 148 12.79 -5.62 -2.18
N PRO A 149 13.08 -4.42 -2.71
CA PRO A 149 13.97 -3.48 -2.05
C PRO A 149 13.48 -3.21 -0.63
N THR A 150 14.34 -3.40 0.37
CA THR A 150 13.98 -3.18 1.76
C THR A 150 14.22 -1.72 2.14
N PRO A 151 13.23 -1.06 2.77
CA PRO A 151 13.47 0.24 3.38
C PRO A 151 14.49 0.12 4.52
N ASP A 152 15.34 1.13 4.68
CA ASP A 152 16.28 1.24 5.78
C ASP A 152 15.52 1.38 7.13
N PRO A 153 15.98 0.70 8.20
CA PRO A 153 15.29 0.74 9.49
C PRO A 153 15.24 2.10 10.18
N TRP A 154 16.15 3.02 9.87
CA TRP A 154 16.32 4.28 10.61
C TRP A 154 15.55 5.44 9.98
N ASP A 155 15.58 5.57 8.65
CA ASP A 155 14.97 6.68 7.92
C ASP A 155 13.84 6.25 6.96
N GLY A 156 13.65 4.93 6.78
CA GLY A 156 12.69 4.37 5.83
C GLY A 156 13.03 4.67 4.37
N GLY A 157 14.25 5.09 4.06
CA GLY A 157 14.77 5.30 2.71
C GLY A 157 15.04 3.99 1.98
N ILE A 158 15.20 4.01 0.66
CA ILE A 158 15.56 2.82 -0.12
C ILE A 158 16.91 3.07 -0.80
N ILE A 159 17.87 2.18 -0.60
CA ILE A 159 19.27 2.35 -1.05
C ILE A 159 19.36 2.66 -2.55
N ALA A 160 18.55 2.01 -3.39
CA ALA A 160 18.52 2.26 -4.83
C ALA A 160 18.04 3.69 -5.16
N VAL A 161 17.06 4.19 -4.39
CA VAL A 161 16.53 5.56 -4.53
C VAL A 161 17.57 6.57 -4.06
N ASP A 162 18.15 6.37 -2.88
CA ASP A 162 19.19 7.24 -2.33
C ASP A 162 20.40 7.35 -3.28
N SER A 163 20.88 6.21 -3.77
CA SER A 163 21.97 6.14 -4.75
C SER A 163 21.62 6.87 -6.04
N PHE A 164 20.40 6.71 -6.55
CA PHE A 164 19.94 7.40 -7.76
C PHE A 164 19.85 8.92 -7.55
N MET A 165 19.28 9.37 -6.43
CA MET A 165 19.13 10.80 -6.14
C MET A 165 20.48 11.47 -5.96
N LYS A 166 21.40 10.85 -5.21
CA LYS A 166 22.76 11.35 -5.01
C LYS A 166 23.58 11.42 -6.30
N GLN A 167 23.34 10.51 -7.25
CA GLN A 167 23.97 10.56 -8.58
C GLN A 167 23.36 11.61 -9.51
N SER A 168 22.09 11.97 -9.30
CA SER A 168 21.34 12.88 -10.17
C SER A 168 21.50 14.36 -9.83
N VAL A 169 22.05 14.69 -8.65
CA VAL A 169 22.22 16.07 -8.18
C VAL A 169 23.68 16.52 -8.17
N HIS A 170 23.90 17.84 -8.22
CA HIS A 170 25.24 18.43 -8.19
C HIS A 170 25.89 18.40 -6.79
N ASP A 171 25.10 18.51 -5.72
CA ASP A 171 25.57 18.40 -4.32
C ASP A 171 24.89 17.20 -3.65
N PRO A 172 25.52 16.01 -3.68
CA PRO A 172 24.97 14.79 -3.10
C PRO A 172 24.78 14.86 -1.58
N SER A 173 25.47 15.77 -0.88
CA SER A 173 25.34 15.93 0.58
C SER A 173 24.12 16.77 0.98
N SER A 174 23.41 17.32 -0.01
CA SER A 174 22.25 18.19 0.18
C SER A 174 20.91 17.53 -0.11
N ILE A 175 20.91 16.24 -0.46
CA ILE A 175 19.71 15.48 -0.79
C ILE A 175 19.64 14.18 0.00
N ASP A 176 18.46 13.91 0.55
CA ASP A 176 18.15 12.68 1.28
C ASP A 176 16.79 12.15 0.85
N SER A 177 16.63 10.82 0.79
CA SER A 177 15.35 10.15 0.56
C SER A 177 14.88 9.48 1.85
N GLU A 178 13.70 9.86 2.34
CA GLU A 178 13.13 9.35 3.58
C GLU A 178 11.66 8.93 3.39
N ASN A 179 11.14 8.16 4.34
CA ASN A 179 9.72 7.81 4.43
C ASN A 179 9.16 7.17 3.13
N CYS A 180 9.89 6.18 2.60
CA CYS A 180 9.45 5.40 1.44
C CYS A 180 8.33 4.42 1.82
N THR A 181 7.38 4.22 0.91
CA THR A 181 6.39 3.15 1.06
C THR A 181 7.02 1.78 0.83
N VAL A 182 6.53 0.75 1.52
CA VAL A 182 6.91 -0.66 1.26
C VAL A 182 6.74 -0.97 -0.23
N PRO A 183 7.80 -1.38 -0.97
CA PRO A 183 7.70 -1.51 -2.41
C PRO A 183 6.73 -2.60 -2.85
N ARG A 184 5.98 -2.32 -3.92
CA ARG A 184 4.99 -3.23 -4.50
C ARG A 184 5.37 -3.58 -5.93
N LEU A 185 5.26 -4.86 -6.27
CA LEU A 185 5.57 -5.32 -7.63
C LEU A 185 4.45 -4.90 -8.59
N THR A 186 4.79 -4.14 -9.62
CA THR A 186 3.90 -3.70 -10.70
C THR A 186 4.39 -4.21 -12.06
N ASN A 187 3.67 -3.89 -13.13
CA ASN A 187 4.12 -4.17 -14.50
C ASN A 187 5.41 -3.42 -14.90
N LYS A 188 5.80 -2.36 -14.16
CA LYS A 188 7.03 -1.59 -14.35
C LYS A 188 8.18 -2.02 -13.42
N CYS A 189 8.01 -3.08 -12.63
CA CYS A 189 8.85 -3.49 -11.49
C CYS A 189 8.43 -2.88 -10.13
N TRP A 190 9.35 -2.83 -9.17
CA TRP A 190 9.07 -2.47 -7.78
C TRP A 190 8.76 -0.98 -7.66
N GLU A 191 7.52 -0.65 -7.38
CA GLU A 191 7.06 0.72 -7.17
C GLU A 191 7.18 1.10 -5.71
N THR A 192 7.74 2.27 -5.44
CA THR A 192 7.78 2.87 -4.10
C THR A 192 7.65 4.38 -4.21
N SER A 193 6.92 5.01 -3.29
CA SER A 193 6.87 6.47 -3.19
C SER A 193 7.69 6.92 -1.99
N CYS A 194 8.68 7.78 -2.23
CA CYS A 194 9.57 8.33 -1.21
C CYS A 194 9.41 9.84 -1.10
N THR A 195 9.68 10.37 0.10
CA THR A 195 9.83 11.81 0.30
C THR A 195 11.29 12.17 0.08
N VAL A 196 11.56 13.01 -0.89
CA VAL A 196 12.91 13.50 -1.19
C VAL A 196 13.04 14.91 -0.61
N ARG A 197 14.05 15.08 0.23
CA ARG A 197 14.38 16.36 0.85
C ARG A 197 15.66 16.90 0.26
N GLY A 198 15.59 18.11 -0.28
CA GLY A 198 16.73 18.79 -0.91
C GLY A 198 16.82 20.24 -0.47
N LYS A 199 18.02 20.81 -0.45
CA LYS A 199 18.19 22.26 -0.28
C LYS A 199 17.89 22.97 -1.60
N ASN A 200 17.05 24.01 -1.54
CA ASN A 200 16.87 24.91 -2.68
C ASN A 200 18.04 25.92 -2.77
N ALA A 201 18.02 26.79 -3.78
CA ALA A 201 19.06 27.80 -4.02
C ALA A 201 19.28 28.79 -2.85
N PHE A 202 18.32 28.89 -1.92
CA PHE A 202 18.41 29.74 -0.72
C PHE A 202 18.86 28.96 0.53
N GLY A 203 19.21 27.67 0.38
CA GLY A 203 19.61 26.80 1.48
C GLY A 203 18.45 26.28 2.34
N ALA A 204 17.20 26.57 1.98
CA ALA A 204 16.03 26.04 2.68
C ALA A 204 15.75 24.61 2.22
N LEU A 205 15.40 23.73 3.17
CA LEU A 205 15.00 22.35 2.87
C LEU A 205 13.58 22.32 2.30
N VAL A 206 13.44 21.72 1.13
CA VAL A 206 12.18 21.46 0.44
C VAL A 206 11.97 19.95 0.38
N ALA A 207 10.75 19.51 0.65
CA ALA A 207 10.37 18.10 0.63
C ALA A 207 9.31 17.88 -0.45
N ASN A 208 9.59 17.00 -1.41
CA ASN A 208 8.65 16.60 -2.46
C ASN A 208 8.50 15.09 -2.44
N ARG A 209 7.31 14.60 -2.81
CA ARG A 209 7.05 13.16 -2.90
C ARG A 209 7.20 12.71 -4.34
N TYR A 210 8.00 11.68 -4.57
CA TYR A 210 8.21 11.09 -5.89
C TYR A 210 7.90 9.60 -5.84
N THR A 211 7.47 9.05 -6.96
CA THR A 211 7.29 7.60 -7.16
C THR A 211 8.41 7.06 -8.03
N PHE A 212 9.10 6.04 -7.52
CA PHE A 212 10.24 5.39 -8.15
C PHE A 212 9.84 3.98 -8.57
N TYR A 213 10.27 3.59 -9.77
CA TYR A 213 10.19 2.21 -10.25
C TYR A 213 11.59 1.61 -10.21
N ILE A 214 11.75 0.48 -9.52
CA ILE A 214 13.04 -0.11 -9.20
C ILE A 214 13.12 -1.50 -9.83
N GLY A 215 14.16 -1.72 -10.63
CA GLY A 215 14.46 -2.98 -11.29
C GLY A 215 15.76 -3.60 -10.79
N LYS A 216 16.16 -4.69 -11.45
CA LYS A 216 17.46 -5.32 -11.25
C LYS A 216 18.52 -4.62 -12.09
N ASP A 217 19.72 -4.42 -11.53
CA ASP A 217 20.84 -3.90 -12.30
C ASP A 217 21.41 -4.97 -13.26
N PRO A 218 21.46 -4.70 -14.59
CA PRO A 218 22.00 -5.64 -15.58
C PRO A 218 23.50 -5.93 -15.40
N GLN A 219 24.26 -4.94 -14.90
CA GLN A 219 25.70 -5.03 -14.67
C GLN A 219 26.02 -5.68 -13.32
N TYR A 220 25.18 -5.41 -12.29
CA TYR A 220 25.36 -5.95 -10.94
C TYR A 220 24.08 -6.63 -10.44
N PRO A 221 23.87 -7.94 -10.75
CA PRO A 221 22.64 -8.65 -10.45
C PRO A 221 22.18 -8.69 -8.98
N SER A 222 23.06 -8.38 -8.03
CA SER A 222 22.77 -8.28 -6.60
C SER A 222 22.31 -6.89 -6.16
N LEU A 223 22.28 -5.91 -7.08
CA LEU A 223 21.89 -4.53 -6.82
C LEU A 223 20.61 -4.18 -7.58
N HIS A 224 19.95 -3.15 -7.07
CA HIS A 224 18.75 -2.57 -7.65
C HIS A 224 19.07 -1.19 -8.23
N LEU A 225 18.41 -0.84 -9.33
CA LEU A 225 18.50 0.50 -9.92
C LEU A 225 17.12 1.10 -10.17
N VAL A 226 17.05 2.42 -10.12
CA VAL A 226 15.85 3.17 -10.48
C VAL A 226 15.71 3.17 -12.01
N LEU A 227 14.60 2.62 -12.49
CA LEU A 227 14.24 2.55 -13.91
C LEU A 227 13.51 3.79 -14.39
N ASP A 228 12.66 4.37 -13.53
CA ASP A 228 11.75 5.46 -13.88
C ASP A 228 11.34 6.24 -12.62
N VAL A 229 11.03 7.53 -12.76
CA VAL A 229 10.62 8.43 -11.68
C VAL A 229 9.46 9.31 -12.12
N VAL A 230 8.44 9.41 -11.27
CA VAL A 230 7.24 10.23 -11.49
C VAL A 230 7.06 11.18 -10.31
N GLU A 231 6.87 12.46 -10.61
CA GLU A 231 6.53 13.54 -9.66
C GLU A 231 5.04 13.57 -9.34
#